data_AF-A0A933AVL3-F1
#
_entry.id   AF-A0A933AVL3-F1
#
_cell.length_a   1.000
_cell.length_b   1.000
_cell.length_c   1.000
_cell.angle_alpha   90.00
_cell.angle_beta   90.00
_cell.angle_gamma   90.00
#
_symmetry.space_group_name_H-M   'P 1'
#
loop_
_entity.id
_entity.type
_entity.pdbx_description
1 polymer ?
#
loop_
_entity_poly.entity_id
_entity_poly.type
_entity_poly.pdbx_seq_one_letter_code
_entity_poly.pdbx_strand_id
1 'polypeptide(L)' 'MKDSGFKVQVQWLEDMKPVKQRFGVPERVEGCHTAVIGGYVIEGHVPVEAIG' A
#
# COMPACT_ATOMS: atom_id res chain seq x y z
N MET A 1 -8.47 6.93 -2.79
CA MET A 1 -7.51 6.72 -3.90
C MET A 1 -8.21 6.70 -5.26
N LYS A 2 -9.11 5.75 -5.56
CA LYS A 2 -9.80 5.70 -6.88
C LYS A 2 -10.60 6.97 -7.18
N ASP A 3 -11.41 7.43 -6.22
CA ASP A 3 -12.27 8.61 -6.40
C ASP A 3 -11.49 9.93 -6.41
N SER A 4 -10.21 9.87 -6.04
CA SER A 4 -9.30 11.02 -5.99
C SER A 4 -8.48 11.19 -7.27
N GLY A 5 -8.84 10.48 -8.35
CA GLY A 5 -8.19 10.59 -9.67
C GLY A 5 -6.94 9.74 -9.87
N PHE A 6 -6.54 8.92 -8.88
CA PHE A 6 -5.40 8.02 -9.04
C PHE A 6 -5.77 6.83 -9.93
N LYS A 7 -4.87 6.48 -10.87
CA LYS A 7 -4.99 5.23 -11.64
C LYS A 7 -4.60 4.05 -10.76
N VAL A 8 -5.57 3.45 -10.09
CA VAL A 8 -5.36 2.32 -9.15
C VAL A 8 -5.54 0.98 -9.85
N GLN A 9 -4.55 0.11 -9.71
CA GLN A 9 -4.70 -1.32 -10.00
C GLN A 9 -4.78 -2.08 -8.67
N VAL A 10 -5.79 -2.95 -8.54
CA VAL A 10 -5.98 -3.77 -7.34
C VAL A 10 -5.61 -5.19 -7.69
N GLN A 11 -4.70 -5.78 -6.92
CA GLN A 11 -4.35 -7.19 -7.00
C GLN A 11 -4.66 -7.83 -5.65
N TRP A 12 -5.50 -8.85 -5.67
CA TRP A 12 -5.81 -9.65 -4.48
C TRP A 12 -4.78 -10.75 -4.35
N LEU A 13 -4.15 -10.82 -3.18
CA LEU A 13 -3.16 -11.84 -2.85
C LEU A 13 -3.58 -12.47 -1.52
N GLU A 14 -3.57 -13.80 -1.47
CA GLU A 14 -3.85 -14.54 -0.24
C GLU A 14 -2.73 -14.38 0.79
N ASP A 15 -1.48 -14.21 0.32
CA ASP A 15 -0.32 -13.94 1.17
C ASP A 15 0.36 -12.61 0.80
N MET A 16 0.29 -11.67 1.73
CA MET A 16 0.90 -10.34 1.61
C MET A 16 2.34 -10.28 2.14
N LYS A 17 2.81 -11.28 2.91
CA LYS A 17 4.18 -11.31 3.45
C LYS A 17 5.27 -11.12 2.39
N PRO A 18 5.27 -11.85 1.26
CA PRO A 18 6.34 -11.70 0.27
C PRO A 18 6.32 -10.31 -0.39
N VAL A 19 5.14 -9.68 -0.52
CA VAL A 19 5.02 -8.31 -1.02
C VAL A 19 5.59 -7.31 -0.03
N LYS A 20 5.16 -7.39 1.23
CA LYS A 20 5.63 -6.50 2.30
C LYS A 20 7.14 -6.59 2.49
N GLN A 21 7.70 -7.80 2.49
CA GLN A 21 9.15 -8.03 2.56
C GLN A 21 9.88 -7.44 1.35
N ARG A 22 9.38 -7.67 0.14
CA ARG A 22 9.96 -7.10 -1.09
C ARG A 22 10.05 -5.57 -1.03
N PHE A 23 9.08 -4.93 -0.40
CA PHE A 23 9.00 -3.48 -0.24
C PHE A 23 9.62 -2.96 1.07
N GLY A 24 10.24 -3.84 1.87
CA GLY A 24 10.94 -3.45 3.09
C GLY A 24 10.03 -2.98 4.22
N VAL A 25 8.75 -3.39 4.22
CA VAL A 25 7.79 -3.07 5.29
C VAL A 25 8.23 -3.79 6.58
N PRO A 26 8.53 -3.06 7.66
CA PRO A 26 8.86 -3.69 8.93
C PRO A 26 7.64 -4.43 9.51
N GLU A 27 7.86 -5.61 10.08
CA GLU A 27 6.80 -6.47 10.65
C GLU A 27 5.90 -5.72 11.67
N ARG A 28 6.51 -4.80 12.45
CA ARG A 28 5.82 -3.99 13.46
C ARG A 28 4.80 -2.97 12.91
N VAL A 29 4.82 -2.68 11.61
CA VAL A 29 3.89 -1.71 10.97
C VAL A 29 3.07 -2.35 9.85
N GLU A 30 3.06 -3.68 9.77
CA GLU A 30 2.26 -4.38 8.79
C GLU A 30 0.76 -4.12 9.00
N GLY A 31 0.11 -3.54 7.99
CA GLY A 31 -1.34 -3.42 7.94
C GLY A 31 -1.99 -4.54 7.12
N CYS A 32 -3.30 -4.41 6.92
CA CYS A 32 -4.06 -5.32 6.05
C CYS A 32 -3.87 -5.02 4.56
N HIS A 33 -3.38 -3.83 4.19
CA HIS A 33 -3.31 -3.39 2.80
C HIS A 33 -2.04 -2.57 2.56
N THR A 34 -1.29 -2.96 1.54
CA THR A 34 -0.11 -2.22 1.07
C THR A 34 -0.44 -1.52 -0.25
N ALA A 35 -0.13 -0.24 -0.35
CA ALA A 35 -0.17 0.51 -1.61
C ALA A 35 1.22 1.00 -1.98
N VAL A 36 1.51 1.04 -3.28
CA VAL A 36 2.81 1.52 -3.80
C VAL A 36 2.55 2.65 -4.78
N ILE A 37 3.10 3.84 -4.50
CA ILE A 37 2.91 5.05 -5.30
C ILE A 37 4.27 5.72 -5.50
N GLY A 38 4.71 5.88 -6.76
CA GLY A 38 5.96 6.59 -7.05
C GLY A 38 7.22 6.00 -6.37
N GLY A 39 7.21 4.70 -6.04
CA GLY A 39 8.29 4.03 -5.29
C GLY A 39 8.15 4.09 -3.77
N TYR A 40 7.17 4.82 -3.24
CA TYR A 40 6.84 4.84 -1.82
C TYR A 40 5.85 3.75 -1.47
N VAL A 41 5.97 3.24 -0.26
CA VAL A 41 5.11 2.19 0.31
C VAL A 41 4.23 2.82 1.36
N ILE A 42 2.92 2.60 1.24
CA ILE A 42 1.89 3.14 2.11
C ILE A 42 1.19 1.93 2.74
N GLU A 43 1.16 1.89 4.07
CA GLU A 43 0.55 0.81 4.84
C GLU A 43 -0.65 1.30 5.64
N GLY A 44 -1.72 0.50 5.62
CA GLY A 44 -2.95 0.76 6.38
C GLY A 44 -3.90 1.80 5.75
N HIS A 45 -4.81 2.33 6.57
CA HIS A 45 -5.83 3.29 6.15
C HIS A 45 -5.29 4.71 6.17
N VAL A 46 -4.49 5.05 5.16
CA VAL A 46 -3.91 6.39 5.01
C VAL A 46 -4.87 7.30 4.23
N PRO A 47 -5.25 8.47 4.76
CA PRO A 47 -6.04 9.47 4.04
C PRO A 47 -5.34 9.92 2.76
N VAL A 48 -6.11 10.19 1.70
CA VAL A 48 -5.51 10.56 0.41
C VAL A 48 -4.88 11.95 0.46
N GLU A 49 -5.36 12.82 1.33
CA GLU A 49 -4.82 14.16 1.56
C GLU A 49 -3.39 14.14 2.14
N ALA A 50 -2.99 13.02 2.75
CA ALA A 50 -1.61 12.80 3.18
C ALA A 50 -0.70 12.30 2.03
N ILE A 51 -1.31 11.88 0.92
CA ILE A 51 -0.67 11.36 -0.29
C ILE A 51 -0.80 12.44 -1.37
N GLY A 52 0.03 13.47 -1.26
CA GLY A 52 0.41 14.43 -2.32
C GLY A 52 -0.68 14.94 -3.25
#